data_AF-A0AAW9C450-F1
#
_entry.id   AF-A0AAW9C450-F1
#
_cell.length_a   1.000
_cell.length_b   1.000
_cell.length_c   1.000
_cell.angle_alpha   90.00
_cell.angle_beta   90.00
_cell.angle_gamma   90.00
#
_symmetry.space_group_name_H-M   'P 1'
#
loop_
_entity.id
_entity.type
_entity.pdbx_description
1 polymer ?
#
loop_
_entity_poly.entity_id
_entity_poly.type
_entity_poly.pdbx_seq_one_letter_code
_entity_poly.pdbx_strand_id
1 'polypeptide(L)'
;MSTPSHQIDQQFEHCLNVIRQASVEILTLLKMRVTEGKDPRWFLEQLDQARLNLGGWGAVAQRLKINDSQLSEFMLQLRHLQQGTVSYEHGLHATENQLIAAERFVVTLEQIKLQQPLLRYTTGYESDADQLQEQAERHIRTIHLMLSGLVTQIWPDTPHLHHHLKSLFGEQEVARWHSRSPSGEILNGMSFSELALLVVDKKTFSRHYASLFNYGNALTFLIEQRLTLHAFLDDIRRMRNKLLAHHPLTEIECLLLDHFAQQITAPVQRAYEQGRTRVNPASLMVADGSEVQHYWQDAAEYTHAWGADAHPIADSIERVHHKTRAHSDTHERIITAILWGAVGVVVLGILFGGISIFLSPPDAAQPIVQRYATHVIDEAVGEIPSPREILARRGILWDNSALRSAIDRNDIEVAELFLRAGMNWQLAWTDLAMASQHEPVLNLLLRYRNQMDESKPCRRFINTLTHELARGKRLDAVRKSYLQTFCTTPAVVTRQRLAVESAQKRSKATGDAQSKKWLLIQKSVYDVIK
;
A
#
# COMPACT_ATOMS: atom_id res chain seq x y z
N MET A 1 0.57 24.41 -33.83
CA MET A 1 0.93 24.61 -32.41
C MET A 1 -0.36 24.91 -31.66
N SER A 2 -0.90 23.94 -30.94
CA SER A 2 -2.10 24.12 -30.11
C SER A 2 -1.75 25.04 -28.94
N THR A 3 -2.65 25.94 -28.54
CA THR A 3 -2.45 26.74 -27.33
C THR A 3 -2.54 25.84 -26.09
N PRO A 4 -1.85 26.15 -24.98
CA PRO A 4 -1.85 25.31 -23.77
C PRO A 4 -3.27 25.01 -23.25
N SER A 5 -4.19 25.97 -23.37
CA SER A 5 -5.60 25.80 -23.00
C SER A 5 -6.31 24.76 -23.86
N HIS A 6 -6.03 24.73 -25.17
CA HIS A 6 -6.63 23.77 -26.09
C HIS A 6 -6.11 22.34 -25.84
N GLN A 7 -4.85 22.19 -25.42
CA GLN A 7 -4.30 20.89 -25.05
C GLN A 7 -4.97 20.34 -23.78
N ILE A 8 -5.17 21.19 -22.75
CA ILE A 8 -5.86 20.81 -21.52
C ILE A 8 -7.30 20.36 -21.81
N ASP A 9 -8.05 21.10 -22.64
CA ASP A 9 -9.41 20.73 -23.03
C ASP A 9 -9.46 19.36 -23.73
N GLN A 10 -8.53 19.12 -24.67
CA GLN A 10 -8.46 17.86 -25.41
C GLN A 10 -8.15 16.68 -24.48
N GLN A 11 -7.18 16.83 -23.58
CA GLN A 11 -6.82 15.77 -22.63
C GLN A 11 -7.95 15.51 -21.63
N PHE A 12 -8.63 16.58 -21.18
CA PHE A 12 -9.77 16.45 -20.28
C PHE A 12 -10.95 15.72 -20.93
N GLU A 13 -11.30 16.05 -22.18
CA GLU A 13 -12.35 15.33 -22.92
C GLU A 13 -12.00 13.87 -23.17
N HIS A 14 -10.73 13.57 -23.47
CA HIS A 14 -10.29 12.19 -23.57
C HIS A 14 -10.55 11.44 -22.27
N CYS A 15 -10.16 12.00 -21.12
CA CYS A 15 -10.43 11.40 -19.82
C CYS A 15 -11.93 11.20 -19.59
N LEU A 16 -12.78 12.17 -19.92
CA LEU A 16 -14.24 12.04 -19.80
C LEU A 16 -14.79 10.92 -20.70
N ASN A 17 -14.27 10.76 -21.92
CA ASN A 17 -14.67 9.66 -22.80
C ASN A 17 -14.29 8.29 -22.25
N VAL A 18 -13.08 8.15 -21.72
CA VAL A 18 -12.63 6.93 -21.03
C VAL A 18 -13.56 6.62 -19.86
N ILE A 19 -13.92 7.63 -19.06
CA ILE A 19 -14.81 7.47 -17.90
C ILE A 19 -16.22 7.05 -18.34
N ARG A 20 -16.75 7.64 -19.42
CA ARG A 20 -18.05 7.24 -20.01
C ARG A 20 -18.02 5.76 -20.40
N GLN A 21 -16.98 5.30 -21.10
CA GLN A 21 -16.84 3.89 -21.48
C GLN A 21 -16.73 2.97 -20.26
N ALA A 22 -15.83 3.30 -19.33
CA ALA A 22 -15.63 2.52 -18.11
C ALA A 22 -16.89 2.43 -17.26
N SER A 23 -17.68 3.50 -17.18
CA SER A 23 -18.93 3.52 -16.41
C SER A 23 -19.94 2.50 -16.92
N VAL A 24 -20.08 2.34 -18.25
CA VAL A 24 -21.01 1.36 -18.84
C VAL A 24 -20.60 -0.07 -18.46
N GLU A 25 -19.31 -0.39 -18.62
CA GLU A 25 -18.79 -1.72 -18.31
C GLU A 25 -18.88 -2.05 -16.82
N ILE A 26 -18.49 -1.11 -15.95
CA ILE A 26 -18.59 -1.25 -14.50
C ILE A 26 -20.04 -1.46 -14.09
N LEU A 27 -20.98 -0.63 -14.56
CA LEU A 27 -22.39 -0.74 -14.21
C LEU A 27 -23.00 -2.05 -14.73
N THR A 28 -22.60 -2.50 -15.93
CA THR A 28 -23.01 -3.80 -16.49
C THR A 28 -22.53 -4.95 -15.61
N LEU A 29 -21.26 -4.91 -15.16
CA LEU A 29 -20.71 -5.89 -14.23
C LEU A 29 -21.46 -5.89 -12.88
N LEU A 30 -21.95 -4.74 -12.46
CA LEU A 30 -22.81 -4.59 -11.27
C LEU A 30 -24.27 -5.00 -11.51
N LYS A 31 -24.61 -5.54 -12.69
CA LYS A 31 -25.95 -5.98 -13.12
C LYS A 31 -26.95 -4.83 -13.28
N MET A 32 -26.47 -3.62 -13.53
CA MET A 32 -27.30 -2.50 -13.96
C MET A 32 -27.52 -2.58 -15.48
N ARG A 33 -28.73 -2.24 -15.95
CA ARG A 33 -29.03 -2.17 -17.39
C ARG A 33 -28.74 -0.75 -17.87
N VAL A 34 -27.63 -0.57 -18.57
CA VAL A 34 -27.18 0.71 -19.09
C VAL A 34 -26.70 0.53 -20.52
N THR A 35 -27.12 1.43 -21.41
CA THR A 35 -26.75 1.41 -22.83
C THR A 35 -25.71 2.48 -23.19
N GLU A 36 -25.60 3.54 -22.39
CA GLU A 36 -24.71 4.67 -22.67
C GLU A 36 -24.21 5.29 -21.35
N GLY A 37 -22.93 5.65 -21.33
CA GLY A 37 -22.28 6.35 -20.22
C GLY A 37 -22.42 7.86 -20.38
N LYS A 38 -22.70 8.56 -19.27
CA LYS A 38 -22.88 10.02 -19.26
C LYS A 38 -21.81 10.69 -18.40
N ASP A 39 -22.12 11.87 -17.86
CA ASP A 39 -21.24 12.62 -16.99
C ASP A 39 -20.90 11.88 -15.66
N PRO A 40 -19.85 12.31 -14.94
CA PRO A 40 -19.46 11.73 -13.66
C PRO A 40 -20.55 11.76 -12.58
N ARG A 41 -21.46 12.74 -12.63
CA ARG A 41 -22.59 12.82 -11.69
C ARG A 41 -23.56 11.66 -11.90
N TRP A 42 -23.95 11.43 -13.14
CA TRP A 42 -24.79 10.30 -13.50
C TRP A 42 -24.12 8.98 -13.12
N PHE A 43 -22.80 8.83 -13.33
CA PHE A 43 -22.10 7.61 -12.93
C PHE A 43 -22.19 7.37 -11.42
N LEU A 44 -21.99 8.41 -10.62
CA LEU A 44 -22.12 8.35 -9.17
C LEU A 44 -23.55 7.96 -8.73
N GLU A 45 -24.58 8.53 -9.37
CA GLU A 45 -25.98 8.19 -9.10
C GLU A 45 -26.27 6.71 -9.42
N GLN A 46 -25.76 6.20 -10.55
CA GLN A 46 -25.93 4.79 -10.91
C GLN A 46 -25.20 3.83 -9.99
N LEU A 47 -24.03 4.22 -9.46
CA LEU A 47 -23.30 3.43 -8.46
C LEU A 47 -24.07 3.34 -7.14
N ASP A 48 -24.74 4.41 -6.72
CA ASP A 48 -25.60 4.36 -5.52
C ASP A 48 -26.82 3.45 -5.74
N GLN A 49 -27.41 3.47 -6.93
CA GLN A 49 -28.47 2.51 -7.29
C GLN A 49 -27.96 1.07 -7.29
N ALA A 50 -26.77 0.82 -7.86
CA ALA A 50 -26.13 -0.49 -7.82
C ALA A 50 -25.88 -0.95 -6.38
N ARG A 51 -25.42 -0.06 -5.50
CA ARG A 51 -25.26 -0.36 -4.06
C ARG A 51 -26.56 -0.80 -3.42
N LEU A 52 -27.66 -0.08 -3.66
CA LEU A 52 -28.99 -0.41 -3.12
C LEU A 52 -29.45 -1.78 -3.62
N ASN A 53 -29.30 -2.05 -4.92
CA ASN A 53 -29.69 -3.32 -5.54
C ASN A 53 -28.86 -4.51 -5.05
N LEU A 54 -27.61 -4.28 -4.64
CA LEU A 54 -26.68 -5.31 -4.19
C LEU A 54 -26.63 -5.47 -2.66
N GLY A 55 -27.38 -4.65 -1.93
CA GLY A 55 -27.45 -4.73 -0.46
C GLY A 55 -26.27 -4.08 0.26
N GLY A 56 -25.44 -3.28 -0.42
CA GLY A 56 -24.37 -2.49 0.20
C GLY A 56 -23.07 -2.40 -0.60
N TRP A 57 -22.15 -1.56 -0.10
CA TRP A 57 -20.86 -1.29 -0.73
C TRP A 57 -19.93 -2.50 -0.76
N GLY A 58 -20.00 -3.41 0.22
CA GLY A 58 -19.18 -4.62 0.22
C GLY A 58 -19.45 -5.53 -0.98
N ALA A 59 -20.71 -5.63 -1.42
CA ALA A 59 -21.06 -6.40 -2.61
C ALA A 59 -20.58 -5.74 -3.92
N VAL A 60 -20.55 -4.41 -3.96
CA VAL A 60 -19.96 -3.64 -5.07
C VAL A 60 -18.44 -3.88 -5.11
N ALA A 61 -17.75 -3.73 -3.98
CA ALA A 61 -16.30 -3.96 -3.86
C ALA A 61 -15.93 -5.38 -4.31
N GLN A 62 -16.68 -6.39 -3.84
CA GLN A 62 -16.46 -7.79 -4.20
C GLN A 62 -16.56 -8.03 -5.71
N ARG A 63 -17.54 -7.42 -6.39
CA ARG A 63 -17.69 -7.55 -7.84
C ARG A 63 -16.62 -6.80 -8.62
N LEU A 64 -16.13 -5.69 -8.10
CA LEU A 64 -15.00 -4.97 -8.69
C LEU A 64 -13.64 -5.56 -8.30
N LYS A 65 -13.62 -6.56 -7.41
CA LYS A 65 -12.42 -7.20 -6.85
C LYS A 65 -11.48 -6.26 -6.08
N ILE A 66 -11.98 -5.10 -5.68
CA ILE A 66 -11.25 -4.11 -4.87
C ILE A 66 -11.58 -4.24 -3.39
N ASN A 67 -10.72 -3.68 -2.53
CA ASN A 67 -10.95 -3.61 -1.08
C ASN A 67 -11.72 -2.33 -0.68
N ASP A 68 -12.06 -2.20 0.60
CA ASP A 68 -12.85 -1.06 1.12
C ASP A 68 -12.09 0.29 1.01
N SER A 69 -10.76 0.29 1.13
CA SER A 69 -9.97 1.52 1.00
C SER A 69 -9.95 2.01 -0.45
N GLN A 70 -9.70 1.10 -1.40
CA GLN A 70 -9.77 1.35 -2.84
C GLN A 70 -11.17 1.80 -3.27
N LEU A 71 -12.24 1.18 -2.75
CA LEU A 71 -13.60 1.63 -3.04
C LEU A 71 -13.87 3.04 -2.48
N SER A 72 -13.35 3.35 -1.30
CA SER A 72 -13.48 4.67 -0.70
C SER A 72 -12.73 5.73 -1.50
N GLU A 73 -11.51 5.42 -1.95
CA GLU A 73 -10.69 6.27 -2.83
C GLU A 73 -11.39 6.50 -4.17
N PHE A 74 -11.89 5.43 -4.81
CA PHE A 74 -12.68 5.49 -6.04
C PHE A 74 -13.88 6.42 -5.91
N MET A 75 -14.69 6.27 -4.86
CA MET A 75 -15.87 7.11 -4.63
C MET A 75 -15.50 8.56 -4.31
N LEU A 76 -14.39 8.78 -3.61
CA LEU A 76 -13.91 10.13 -3.29
C LEU A 76 -13.43 10.87 -4.54
N GLN A 77 -12.60 10.23 -5.37
CA GLN A 77 -12.10 10.81 -6.61
C GLN A 77 -13.23 11.09 -7.59
N LEU A 78 -14.20 10.19 -7.73
CA LEU A 78 -15.38 10.42 -8.58
C LEU A 78 -16.19 11.63 -8.13
N ARG A 79 -16.40 11.81 -6.81
CA ARG A 79 -17.06 13.02 -6.27
C ARG A 79 -16.26 14.28 -6.56
N HIS A 80 -14.94 14.23 -6.41
CA HIS A 80 -14.09 15.38 -6.65
C HIS A 80 -14.14 15.80 -8.13
N LEU A 81 -14.07 14.83 -9.04
CA LEU A 81 -14.26 15.06 -10.48
C LEU A 81 -15.63 15.67 -10.78
N GLN A 82 -16.70 15.13 -10.20
CA GLN A 82 -18.08 15.62 -10.38
C GLN A 82 -18.27 17.08 -9.95
N GLN A 83 -17.54 17.56 -8.95
CA GLN A 83 -17.56 18.98 -8.57
C GLN A 83 -16.88 19.85 -9.62
N GLY A 84 -15.86 19.32 -10.30
CA GLY A 84 -15.13 20.00 -11.36
C GLY A 84 -15.88 20.07 -12.69
N THR A 85 -16.69 19.08 -13.07
CA THR A 85 -17.29 19.05 -14.43
C THR A 85 -18.37 20.09 -14.67
N VAL A 86 -19.02 20.61 -13.62
CA VAL A 86 -20.15 21.55 -13.76
C VAL A 86 -19.76 22.77 -14.58
N SER A 87 -18.64 23.42 -14.28
CA SER A 87 -18.21 24.63 -15.02
C SER A 87 -17.92 24.34 -16.50
N TYR A 88 -17.37 23.16 -16.79
CA TYR A 88 -17.01 22.74 -18.14
C TYR A 88 -18.25 22.46 -19.00
N GLU A 89 -19.30 21.84 -18.44
CA GLU A 89 -20.60 21.62 -19.11
C GLU A 89 -21.29 22.94 -19.53
N HIS A 90 -20.96 24.06 -18.89
CA HIS A 90 -21.46 25.39 -19.25
C HIS A 90 -20.62 26.08 -20.35
N GLY A 91 -19.71 25.36 -21.01
CA GLY A 91 -18.90 25.85 -22.13
C GLY A 91 -17.64 26.61 -21.72
N LEU A 92 -17.20 26.49 -20.47
CA LEU A 92 -15.92 27.04 -20.01
C LEU A 92 -14.78 26.05 -20.30
N HIS A 93 -13.58 26.58 -20.57
CA HIS A 93 -12.37 25.77 -20.72
C HIS A 93 -12.03 24.99 -19.44
N ALA A 94 -11.50 23.79 -19.61
CA ALA A 94 -11.00 22.97 -18.53
C ALA A 94 -9.75 23.62 -17.89
N THR A 95 -9.71 23.54 -16.57
CA THR A 95 -8.60 23.96 -15.73
C THR A 95 -7.65 22.78 -15.51
N GLU A 96 -6.39 23.08 -15.21
CA GLU A 96 -5.39 22.07 -14.87
C GLU A 96 -5.85 21.18 -13.69
N ASN A 97 -6.49 21.74 -12.66
CA ASN A 97 -7.00 20.97 -11.53
C ASN A 97 -8.14 20.01 -11.93
N GLN A 98 -8.99 20.39 -12.89
CA GLN A 98 -10.01 19.49 -13.44
C GLN A 98 -9.36 18.36 -14.24
N LEU A 99 -8.34 18.66 -15.04
CA LEU A 99 -7.56 17.66 -15.76
C LEU A 99 -6.91 16.66 -14.80
N ILE A 100 -6.18 17.14 -13.79
CA ILE A 100 -5.60 16.29 -12.74
C ILE A 100 -6.67 15.42 -12.07
N ALA A 101 -7.85 15.98 -11.76
CA ALA A 101 -8.93 15.19 -11.15
C ALA A 101 -9.42 14.06 -12.07
N ALA A 102 -9.51 14.31 -13.37
CA ALA A 102 -9.94 13.34 -14.36
C ALA A 102 -8.88 12.26 -14.59
N GLU A 103 -7.62 12.64 -14.78
CA GLU A 103 -6.49 11.72 -14.94
C GLU A 103 -6.33 10.82 -13.72
N ARG A 104 -6.36 11.37 -12.49
CA ARG A 104 -6.32 10.57 -11.26
C ARG A 104 -7.43 9.53 -11.22
N PHE A 105 -8.64 9.89 -11.64
CA PHE A 105 -9.74 8.95 -11.68
C PHE A 105 -9.56 7.89 -12.78
N VAL A 106 -9.01 8.24 -13.95
CA VAL A 106 -8.65 7.29 -15.00
C VAL A 106 -7.55 6.31 -14.53
N VAL A 107 -6.52 6.77 -13.82
CA VAL A 107 -5.52 5.88 -13.20
C VAL A 107 -6.16 4.89 -12.22
N THR A 108 -7.13 5.34 -11.42
CA THR A 108 -7.90 4.43 -10.54
C THR A 108 -8.72 3.42 -11.35
N LEU A 109 -9.30 3.82 -12.48
CA LEU A 109 -9.98 2.91 -13.40
C LEU A 109 -9.01 1.86 -13.95
N GLU A 110 -7.82 2.27 -14.42
CA GLU A 110 -6.77 1.35 -14.87
C GLU A 110 -6.40 0.33 -13.80
N GLN A 111 -6.26 0.76 -12.54
CA GLN A 111 -6.01 -0.15 -11.42
C GLN A 111 -7.14 -1.15 -11.20
N ILE A 112 -8.40 -0.72 -11.29
CA ILE A 112 -9.57 -1.61 -11.19
C ILE A 112 -9.59 -2.60 -12.35
N LYS A 113 -9.29 -2.15 -13.57
CA LYS A 113 -9.20 -3.00 -14.77
C LYS A 113 -8.15 -4.10 -14.61
N LEU A 114 -6.99 -3.80 -14.03
CA LEU A 114 -5.95 -4.81 -13.73
C LEU A 114 -6.46 -5.92 -12.79
N GLN A 115 -7.28 -5.57 -11.80
CA GLN A 115 -7.83 -6.52 -10.83
C GLN A 115 -9.08 -7.26 -11.35
N GLN A 116 -9.83 -6.64 -12.27
CA GLN A 116 -11.08 -7.15 -12.82
C GLN A 116 -10.99 -7.35 -14.35
N PRO A 117 -10.58 -8.55 -14.81
CA PRO A 117 -10.32 -8.82 -16.24
C PRO A 117 -11.57 -8.82 -17.13
N LEU A 118 -12.76 -8.70 -16.55
CA LEU A 118 -14.00 -8.52 -17.30
C LEU A 118 -14.15 -7.10 -17.87
N LEU A 119 -13.37 -6.14 -17.37
CA LEU A 119 -13.31 -4.76 -17.88
C LEU A 119 -12.33 -4.68 -19.04
N ARG A 120 -12.73 -4.03 -20.14
CA ARG A 120 -12.08 -4.01 -21.45
C ARG A 120 -11.92 -2.62 -22.07
N TYR A 121 -12.46 -1.56 -21.46
CA TYR A 121 -12.27 -0.18 -21.92
C TYR A 121 -10.78 0.19 -22.08
N THR A 122 -10.50 1.11 -23.01
CA THR A 122 -9.15 1.60 -23.34
C THR A 122 -8.90 2.97 -22.74
N THR A 123 -7.65 3.26 -22.38
CA THR A 123 -7.28 4.46 -21.62
C THR A 123 -6.18 5.30 -22.28
N GLY A 124 -5.27 4.67 -23.04
CA GLY A 124 -4.14 5.35 -23.67
C GLY A 124 -4.52 6.28 -24.83
N TYR A 125 -3.57 7.16 -25.18
CA TYR A 125 -3.50 7.90 -26.43
C TYR A 125 -2.56 7.18 -27.42
N GLU A 126 -2.47 7.70 -28.65
CA GLU A 126 -1.55 7.22 -29.69
C GLU A 126 -0.23 8.01 -29.65
N SER A 127 0.52 7.94 -28.54
CA SER A 127 1.79 8.68 -28.37
C SER A 127 3.04 7.80 -28.30
N ASP A 128 4.21 8.44 -28.27
CA ASP A 128 5.51 7.79 -28.13
C ASP A 128 5.76 7.39 -26.67
N ALA A 129 5.43 6.13 -26.35
CA ALA A 129 5.46 5.59 -24.99
C ALA A 129 6.86 5.61 -24.36
N ASP A 130 7.93 5.47 -25.16
CA ASP A 130 9.30 5.37 -24.63
C ASP A 130 9.78 6.73 -24.09
N GLN A 131 9.50 7.82 -24.82
CA GLN A 131 9.86 9.15 -24.38
C GLN A 131 9.15 9.56 -23.09
N LEU A 132 7.85 9.24 -22.97
CA LEU A 132 7.07 9.51 -21.77
C LEU A 132 7.59 8.75 -20.55
N GLN A 133 8.00 7.50 -20.77
CA GLN A 133 8.56 6.65 -19.73
C GLN A 133 9.89 7.20 -19.19
N GLU A 134 10.82 7.58 -20.06
CA GLU A 134 12.08 8.18 -19.61
C GLU A 134 11.87 9.52 -18.88
N GLN A 135 10.91 10.32 -19.34
CA GLN A 135 10.57 11.60 -18.69
C GLN A 135 9.98 11.37 -17.29
N ALA A 136 9.10 10.38 -17.14
CA ALA A 136 8.54 9.99 -15.86
C ALA A 136 9.64 9.56 -14.86
N GLU A 137 10.60 8.77 -15.33
CA GLU A 137 11.74 8.35 -14.53
C GLU A 137 12.58 9.53 -14.03
N ARG A 138 12.86 10.50 -14.91
CA ARG A 138 13.54 11.76 -14.58
C ARG A 138 12.75 12.61 -13.57
N HIS A 139 11.42 12.70 -13.72
CA HIS A 139 10.56 13.44 -12.81
C HIS A 139 10.58 12.86 -11.39
N ILE A 140 10.45 11.54 -11.23
CA ILE A 140 10.50 10.89 -9.91
C ILE A 140 11.85 11.12 -9.24
N ARG A 141 12.96 10.93 -9.98
CA ARG A 141 14.32 11.21 -9.48
C ARG A 141 14.46 12.67 -9.05
N THR A 142 14.04 13.60 -9.89
CA THR A 142 14.12 15.05 -9.62
C THR A 142 13.38 15.41 -8.34
N ILE A 143 12.16 14.89 -8.16
CA ILE A 143 11.36 15.13 -6.96
C ILE A 143 12.04 14.53 -5.73
N HIS A 144 12.55 13.29 -5.81
CA HIS A 144 13.30 12.68 -4.70
C HIS A 144 14.48 13.56 -4.27
N LEU A 145 15.36 13.92 -5.23
CA LEU A 145 16.56 14.70 -4.95
C LEU A 145 16.22 16.12 -4.46
N MET A 146 15.15 16.72 -4.98
CA MET A 146 14.65 18.00 -4.51
C MET A 146 14.22 17.91 -3.04
N LEU A 147 13.45 16.89 -2.65
CA LEU A 147 13.04 16.69 -1.26
C LEU A 147 14.26 16.49 -0.33
N SER A 148 15.23 15.68 -0.75
CA SER A 148 16.49 15.47 -0.01
C SER A 148 17.28 16.77 0.15
N GLY A 149 17.40 17.56 -0.92
CA GLY A 149 18.04 18.88 -0.89
C GLY A 149 17.33 19.88 0.02
N LEU A 150 15.99 19.88 0.04
CA LEU A 150 15.19 20.76 0.89
C LEU A 150 15.39 20.46 2.38
N VAL A 151 15.44 19.17 2.74
CA VAL A 151 15.74 18.73 4.11
C VAL A 151 17.18 19.08 4.49
N THR A 152 18.15 18.76 3.62
CA THR A 152 19.58 19.01 3.87
C THR A 152 19.88 20.50 4.02
N GLN A 153 19.16 21.37 3.31
CA GLN A 153 19.34 22.82 3.45
C GLN A 153 18.98 23.34 4.85
N ILE A 154 17.96 22.76 5.50
CA ILE A 154 17.51 23.21 6.83
C ILE A 154 18.42 22.65 7.91
N TRP A 155 18.87 21.40 7.74
CA TRP A 155 19.80 20.74 8.66
C TRP A 155 21.07 20.30 7.92
N PRO A 156 21.97 21.25 7.62
CA PRO A 156 23.19 20.95 6.84
C PRO A 156 24.22 20.15 7.65
N ASP A 157 24.12 20.18 8.98
CA ASP A 157 25.07 19.50 9.86
C ASP A 157 24.53 18.14 10.32
N THR A 158 25.33 17.09 10.10
CA THR A 158 24.95 15.70 10.33
C THR A 158 24.51 15.42 11.78
N PRO A 159 25.20 15.89 12.84
CA PRO A 159 24.75 15.73 14.22
C PRO A 159 23.41 16.43 14.51
N HIS A 160 23.18 17.62 13.95
CA HIS A 160 21.94 18.35 14.14
C HIS A 160 20.76 17.64 13.46
N LEU A 161 20.95 17.16 12.23
CA LEU A 161 19.96 16.34 11.54
C LEU A 161 19.66 15.07 12.33
N HIS A 162 20.68 14.35 12.80
CA HIS A 162 20.50 13.14 13.62
C HIS A 162 19.72 13.43 14.91
N HIS A 163 20.07 14.50 15.63
CA HIS A 163 19.35 14.88 16.85
C HIS A 163 17.89 15.22 16.56
N HIS A 164 17.63 15.96 15.47
CA HIS A 164 16.29 16.30 15.04
C HIS A 164 15.46 15.06 14.69
N LEU A 165 16.02 14.14 13.90
CA LEU A 165 15.36 12.89 13.52
C LEU A 165 15.10 11.98 14.74
N LYS A 166 16.05 11.89 15.68
CA LYS A 166 15.85 11.16 16.94
C LYS A 166 14.70 11.74 17.75
N SER A 167 14.59 13.06 17.82
CA SER A 167 13.48 13.73 18.52
C SER A 167 12.13 13.48 17.85
N LEU A 168 12.10 13.31 16.53
CA LEU A 168 10.86 13.15 15.76
C LEU A 168 10.38 11.70 15.69
N PHE A 169 11.29 10.76 15.42
CA PHE A 169 10.96 9.37 15.13
C PHE A 169 11.40 8.39 16.22
N GLY A 170 12.36 8.78 17.06
CA GLY A 170 12.99 7.92 18.07
C GLY A 170 14.29 7.29 17.59
N GLU A 171 15.04 6.70 18.52
CA GLU A 171 16.39 6.18 18.23
C GLU A 171 16.41 4.95 17.35
N GLN A 172 15.39 4.08 17.47
CA GLN A 172 15.30 2.84 16.70
C GLN A 172 15.16 3.11 15.19
N GLU A 173 14.32 4.07 14.82
CA GLU A 173 14.10 4.47 13.42
C GLU A 173 15.37 5.06 12.81
N VAL A 174 16.05 5.93 13.57
CA VAL A 174 17.33 6.51 13.17
C VAL A 174 18.42 5.45 12.98
N ALA A 175 18.53 4.49 13.89
CA ALA A 175 19.48 3.39 13.77
C ALA A 175 19.17 2.51 12.54
N ARG A 176 17.89 2.28 12.27
CA ARG A 176 17.43 1.53 11.09
C ARG A 176 17.80 2.25 9.79
N TRP A 177 17.58 3.56 9.68
CA TRP A 177 18.00 4.33 8.50
C TRP A 177 19.51 4.33 8.33
N HIS A 178 20.26 4.46 9.42
CA HIS A 178 21.71 4.38 9.36
C HIS A 178 22.20 3.00 8.87
N SER A 179 21.57 1.90 9.30
CA SER A 179 21.92 0.56 8.80
C SER A 179 21.61 0.33 7.32
N ARG A 180 20.71 1.16 6.76
CA ARG A 180 20.26 1.08 5.36
C ARG A 180 21.02 2.01 4.42
N SER A 181 21.92 2.85 4.94
CA SER A 181 22.66 3.83 4.15
C SER A 181 24.12 3.39 3.98
N PRO A 182 24.51 2.88 2.79
CA PRO A 182 25.90 2.49 2.53
C PRO A 182 26.87 3.67 2.62
N SER A 183 26.42 4.88 2.26
CA SER A 183 27.24 6.10 2.32
C SER A 183 27.37 6.68 3.72
N GLY A 184 26.58 6.19 4.69
CA GLY A 184 26.49 6.76 6.04
C GLY A 184 25.64 8.03 6.12
N GLU A 185 25.14 8.55 4.99
CA GLU A 185 24.21 9.68 4.97
C GLU A 185 22.79 9.20 5.30
N ILE A 186 22.24 9.68 6.41
CA ILE A 186 21.00 9.12 6.98
C ILE A 186 19.79 9.22 6.03
N LEU A 187 19.70 10.26 5.21
CA LEU A 187 18.58 10.44 4.27
C LEU A 187 18.55 9.37 3.18
N ASN A 188 19.71 8.85 2.76
CA ASN A 188 19.79 7.78 1.76
C ASN A 188 19.28 6.43 2.30
N GLY A 189 19.18 6.29 3.62
CA GLY A 189 18.60 5.12 4.28
C GLY A 189 17.08 5.19 4.48
N MET A 190 16.44 6.32 4.12
CA MET A 190 15.00 6.52 4.23
C MET A 190 14.25 6.03 2.99
N SER A 191 13.03 5.56 3.16
CA SER A 191 12.11 5.39 2.03
C SER A 191 11.68 6.74 1.45
N PHE A 192 11.11 6.73 0.24
CA PHE A 192 10.53 7.94 -0.37
C PHE A 192 9.43 8.55 0.53
N SER A 193 8.57 7.72 1.12
CA SER A 193 7.50 8.15 2.02
C SER A 193 8.02 8.78 3.31
N GLU A 194 9.12 8.26 3.86
CA GLU A 194 9.76 8.80 5.07
C GLU A 194 10.40 10.16 4.79
N LEU A 195 11.09 10.29 3.66
CA LEU A 195 11.65 11.57 3.21
C LEU A 195 10.54 12.59 2.91
N ALA A 196 9.50 12.19 2.19
CA ALA A 196 8.36 13.05 1.88
C ALA A 196 7.66 13.53 3.15
N LEU A 197 7.51 12.66 4.17
CA LEU A 197 6.90 13.00 5.46
C LEU A 197 7.64 14.13 6.19
N LEU A 198 8.97 14.21 6.08
CA LEU A 198 9.75 15.33 6.63
C LEU A 198 9.37 16.67 6.00
N VAL A 199 8.89 16.67 4.75
CA VAL A 199 8.47 17.87 4.04
C VAL A 199 7.00 18.21 4.29
N VAL A 200 6.12 17.21 4.31
CA VAL A 200 4.66 17.43 4.39
C VAL A 200 4.08 17.33 5.80
N ASP A 201 4.88 17.02 6.82
CA ASP A 201 4.46 17.12 8.22
C ASP A 201 3.95 18.52 8.54
N LYS A 202 2.81 18.63 9.23
CA LYS A 202 2.13 19.91 9.46
C LYS A 202 3.03 20.97 10.11
N LYS A 203 3.82 20.59 11.13
CA LYS A 203 4.67 21.54 11.86
C LYS A 203 5.87 21.93 11.01
N THR A 204 6.50 20.94 10.39
CA THR A 204 7.70 21.15 9.59
C THR A 204 7.40 21.96 8.32
N PHE A 205 6.32 21.62 7.61
CA PHE A 205 5.83 22.36 6.44
C PHE A 205 5.58 23.83 6.75
N SER A 206 4.76 24.11 7.77
CA SER A 206 4.43 25.50 8.12
C SER A 206 5.66 26.31 8.54
N ARG A 207 6.64 25.68 9.17
CA ARG A 207 7.82 26.37 9.71
C ARG A 207 8.88 26.62 8.64
N HIS A 208 9.07 25.69 7.71
CA HIS A 208 10.24 25.72 6.82
C HIS A 208 9.91 25.78 5.34
N TYR A 209 8.79 25.18 4.89
CA TYR A 209 8.56 24.95 3.46
C TYR A 209 7.42 25.80 2.87
N ALA A 210 6.44 26.23 3.67
CA ALA A 210 5.27 26.96 3.19
C ALA A 210 5.64 28.18 2.33
N SER A 211 6.67 28.94 2.73
CA SER A 211 7.12 30.11 1.96
C SER A 211 7.60 29.78 0.55
N LEU A 212 8.12 28.57 0.31
CA LEU A 212 8.59 28.12 -1.01
C LEU A 212 7.42 27.90 -1.97
N PHE A 213 6.28 27.46 -1.44
CA PHE A 213 5.10 27.06 -2.22
C PHE A 213 4.03 28.15 -2.36
N ASN A 214 4.20 29.32 -1.74
CA ASN A 214 3.29 30.47 -1.86
C ASN A 214 3.27 31.14 -3.27
N TYR A 215 3.73 30.46 -4.31
CA TYR A 215 3.86 31.02 -5.66
C TYR A 215 2.86 30.44 -6.65
N GLY A 216 2.19 31.33 -7.39
CA GLY A 216 1.28 30.98 -8.47
C GLY A 216 0.11 30.15 -7.95
N ASN A 217 -0.84 29.80 -8.80
CA ASN A 217 -1.90 28.86 -8.42
C ASN A 217 -1.38 27.41 -8.28
N ALA A 218 -0.12 27.21 -7.87
CA ALA A 218 0.49 25.92 -7.68
C ALA A 218 -0.04 25.25 -6.40
N LEU A 219 -0.19 23.93 -6.46
CA LEU A 219 -0.69 23.11 -5.35
C LEU A 219 -2.09 23.52 -4.88
N THR A 220 -2.94 24.00 -5.80
CA THR A 220 -4.31 24.46 -5.53
C THR A 220 -5.38 23.39 -5.73
N PHE A 221 -4.97 22.15 -6.03
CA PHE A 221 -5.89 21.04 -6.23
C PHE A 221 -6.77 20.75 -5.00
N LEU A 222 -6.20 20.83 -3.78
CA LEU A 222 -6.94 20.87 -2.52
C LEU A 222 -6.85 22.25 -1.88
N ILE A 223 -7.73 22.50 -0.90
CA ILE A 223 -7.82 23.77 -0.16
C ILE A 223 -6.48 24.14 0.51
N GLU A 224 -5.77 23.17 1.08
CA GLU A 224 -4.46 23.38 1.70
C GLU A 224 -3.34 22.91 0.77
N GLN A 225 -2.38 23.79 0.44
CA GLN A 225 -1.22 23.44 -0.39
C GLN A 225 -0.43 22.25 0.14
N ARG A 226 -0.29 22.14 1.47
CA ARG A 226 0.35 20.99 2.13
C ARG A 226 -0.37 19.68 1.82
N LEU A 227 -1.70 19.69 1.86
CA LEU A 227 -2.50 18.50 1.57
C LEU A 227 -2.42 18.15 0.08
N THR A 228 -2.41 19.15 -0.81
CA THR A 228 -2.15 18.91 -2.24
C THR A 228 -0.79 18.25 -2.46
N LEU A 229 0.28 18.80 -1.84
CA LEU A 229 1.62 18.24 -1.93
C LEU A 229 1.69 16.81 -1.38
N HIS A 230 1.06 16.57 -0.22
CA HIS A 230 0.98 15.23 0.36
C HIS A 230 0.30 14.23 -0.59
N ALA A 231 -0.85 14.59 -1.15
CA ALA A 231 -1.59 13.74 -2.07
C ALA A 231 -0.78 13.43 -3.34
N PHE A 232 -0.14 14.44 -3.94
CA PHE A 232 0.67 14.23 -5.14
C PHE A 232 1.90 13.37 -4.84
N LEU A 233 2.57 13.57 -3.71
CA LEU A 233 3.71 12.74 -3.32
C LEU A 233 3.30 11.29 -3.02
N ASP A 234 2.11 11.03 -2.47
CA ASP A 234 1.65 9.64 -2.28
C ASP A 234 1.36 8.94 -3.63
N ASP A 235 0.78 9.66 -4.60
CA ASP A 235 0.57 9.13 -5.95
C ASP A 235 1.92 8.87 -6.66
N ILE A 236 2.88 9.80 -6.54
CA ILE A 236 4.26 9.64 -7.05
C ILE A 236 4.95 8.42 -6.40
N ARG A 237 4.76 8.19 -5.11
CA ARG A 237 5.27 6.99 -4.43
C ARG A 237 4.71 5.71 -5.05
N ARG A 238 3.41 5.68 -5.38
CA ARG A 238 2.79 4.52 -6.05
C ARG A 238 3.38 4.30 -7.44
N MET A 239 3.55 5.35 -8.23
CA MET A 239 4.19 5.30 -9.56
C MET A 239 5.65 4.82 -9.47
N ARG A 240 6.44 5.36 -8.53
CA ARG A 240 7.82 4.91 -8.26
C ARG A 240 7.87 3.43 -7.93
N ASN A 241 6.98 2.94 -7.07
CA ASN A 241 6.96 1.51 -6.72
C ASN A 241 6.58 0.61 -7.89
N LYS A 242 5.72 1.09 -8.80
CA LYS A 242 5.36 0.37 -10.03
C LYS A 242 6.59 0.19 -10.94
N LEU A 243 7.36 1.27 -11.14
CA LEU A 243 8.62 1.24 -11.88
C LEU A 243 9.65 0.28 -11.25
N LEU A 244 9.81 0.32 -9.92
CA LEU A 244 10.72 -0.58 -9.20
C LEU A 244 10.30 -2.05 -9.25
N ALA A 245 9.02 -2.32 -9.47
CA ALA A 245 8.52 -3.67 -9.73
C ALA A 245 8.67 -4.09 -11.20
N HIS A 246 9.41 -3.32 -12.02
CA HIS A 246 9.59 -3.49 -13.46
C HIS A 246 8.28 -3.44 -14.26
N HIS A 247 7.36 -2.55 -13.85
CA HIS A 247 6.15 -2.26 -14.61
C HIS A 247 6.24 -0.87 -15.21
N PRO A 248 6.04 -0.72 -16.52
CA PRO A 248 5.96 0.60 -17.13
C PRO A 248 4.75 1.35 -16.56
N LEU A 249 4.87 2.68 -16.51
CA LEU A 249 3.72 3.51 -16.22
C LEU A 249 2.76 3.48 -17.42
N THR A 250 1.47 3.63 -17.16
CA THR A 250 0.53 3.92 -18.24
C THR A 250 0.76 5.33 -18.73
N GLU A 251 0.31 5.61 -19.94
CA GLU A 251 0.42 6.95 -20.49
C GLU A 251 -0.27 8.01 -19.62
N ILE A 252 -1.42 7.67 -19.03
CA ILE A 252 -2.14 8.57 -18.11
C ILE A 252 -1.34 8.80 -16.83
N GLU A 253 -0.67 7.77 -16.30
CA GLU A 253 0.24 7.94 -15.16
C GLU A 253 1.42 8.85 -15.50
N CYS A 254 2.01 8.74 -16.72
CA CYS A 254 3.08 9.63 -17.17
C CYS A 254 2.61 11.09 -17.27
N LEU A 255 1.47 11.33 -17.91
CA LEU A 255 0.90 12.69 -18.05
C LEU A 255 0.54 13.29 -16.68
N LEU A 256 -0.07 12.49 -15.82
CA LEU A 256 -0.40 12.91 -14.46
C LEU A 256 0.86 13.26 -13.66
N LEU A 257 1.93 12.47 -13.81
CA LEU A 257 3.22 12.74 -13.18
C LEU A 257 3.86 14.03 -13.69
N ASP A 258 3.73 14.34 -14.99
CA ASP A 258 4.19 15.61 -15.55
C ASP A 258 3.50 16.80 -14.89
N HIS A 259 2.18 16.73 -14.73
CA HIS A 259 1.40 17.76 -14.01
C HIS A 259 1.83 17.88 -12.54
N PHE A 260 2.01 16.77 -11.84
CA PHE A 260 2.51 16.78 -10.46
C PHE A 260 3.91 17.38 -10.37
N ALA A 261 4.82 16.98 -11.24
CA ALA A 261 6.20 17.46 -11.28
C ALA A 261 6.22 18.97 -11.52
N GLN A 262 5.41 19.48 -12.45
CA GLN A 262 5.30 20.92 -12.71
C GLN A 262 4.79 21.68 -11.48
N GLN A 263 3.69 21.23 -10.84
CA GLN A 263 3.14 21.91 -9.67
C GLN A 263 4.05 21.87 -8.44
N ILE A 264 4.86 20.81 -8.30
CA ILE A 264 5.79 20.65 -7.17
C ILE A 264 7.09 21.43 -7.41
N THR A 265 7.68 21.33 -8.60
CA THR A 265 9.02 21.86 -8.86
C THR A 265 9.01 23.34 -9.23
N ALA A 266 7.99 23.85 -9.93
CA ALA A 266 7.98 25.24 -10.38
C ALA A 266 8.04 26.28 -9.23
N PRO A 267 7.31 26.11 -8.10
CA PRO A 267 7.44 27.03 -6.96
C PRO A 267 8.84 27.00 -6.33
N VAL A 268 9.47 25.82 -6.24
CA VAL A 268 10.82 25.66 -5.69
C VAL A 268 11.86 26.24 -6.64
N GLN A 269 11.72 26.02 -7.94
CA GLN A 269 12.57 26.61 -8.98
C GLN A 269 12.53 28.13 -8.92
N ARG A 270 11.34 28.73 -8.80
CA ARG A 270 11.24 30.18 -8.62
C ARG A 270 11.84 30.65 -7.31
N ALA A 271 11.66 29.89 -6.22
CA ALA A 271 12.29 30.22 -4.95
C ALA A 271 13.82 30.21 -5.07
N TYR A 272 14.39 29.33 -5.88
CA TYR A 272 15.81 29.30 -6.21
C TYR A 272 16.25 30.53 -7.00
N GLU A 273 15.52 30.87 -8.06
CA GLU A 273 15.77 32.09 -8.86
C GLU A 273 15.72 33.37 -8.02
N GLN A 274 14.93 33.37 -6.96
CA GLN A 274 14.79 34.46 -5.99
C GLN A 274 15.80 34.37 -4.82
N GLY A 275 16.67 33.37 -4.79
CA GLY A 275 17.66 33.16 -3.73
C GLY A 275 17.08 32.71 -2.38
N ARG A 276 15.80 32.31 -2.33
CA ARG A 276 15.11 31.83 -1.11
C ARG A 276 15.45 30.37 -0.77
N THR A 277 15.96 29.61 -1.74
CA THR A 277 16.47 28.26 -1.57
C THR A 277 17.70 28.05 -2.46
N ARG A 278 18.56 27.11 -2.08
CA ARG A 278 19.73 26.64 -2.85
C ARG A 278 19.40 25.44 -3.73
N VAL A 279 18.26 24.80 -3.49
CA VAL A 279 17.79 23.64 -4.26
C VAL A 279 17.30 24.10 -5.62
N ASN A 280 17.90 23.58 -6.70
CA ASN A 280 17.58 23.94 -8.09
C ASN A 280 16.96 22.74 -8.84
N PRO A 281 15.62 22.61 -8.87
CA PRO A 281 14.95 21.51 -9.57
C PRO A 281 15.33 21.39 -11.04
N ALA A 282 15.51 22.51 -11.77
CA ALA A 282 15.88 22.47 -13.18
C ALA A 282 17.25 21.80 -13.39
N SER A 283 18.23 22.06 -12.50
CA SER A 283 19.53 21.38 -12.58
C SER A 283 19.45 19.87 -12.30
N LEU A 284 18.55 19.45 -11.41
CA LEU A 284 18.35 18.04 -11.09
C LEU A 284 17.67 17.28 -12.24
N MET A 285 16.86 17.98 -13.03
CA MET A 285 16.12 17.44 -14.19
C MET A 285 17.01 17.21 -15.43
N VAL A 286 18.10 17.98 -15.58
CA VAL A 286 19.02 17.91 -16.75
C VAL A 286 19.96 16.68 -16.71
N ALA A 287 19.78 15.79 -15.73
CA ALA A 287 20.63 14.61 -15.56
C ALA A 287 20.69 13.73 -16.81
N ASP A 288 21.90 13.21 -17.09
CA ASP A 288 22.10 12.33 -18.24
C ASP A 288 21.49 10.93 -18.00
N GLY A 289 21.39 10.12 -19.05
CA GLY A 289 20.80 8.79 -18.96
C GLY A 289 21.53 7.87 -17.97
N SER A 290 22.84 8.05 -17.76
CA SER A 290 23.62 7.24 -16.83
C SER A 290 23.32 7.58 -15.37
N GLU A 291 23.14 8.87 -15.05
CA GLU A 291 22.76 9.33 -13.71
C GLU A 291 21.33 8.91 -13.33
N VAL A 292 20.42 8.89 -14.31
CA VAL A 292 19.04 8.39 -14.13
C VAL A 292 19.08 6.89 -13.87
N GLN A 293 19.83 6.14 -14.69
CA GLN A 293 19.96 4.69 -14.54
C GLN A 293 20.58 4.30 -13.19
N HIS A 294 21.63 4.99 -12.76
CA HIS A 294 22.28 4.74 -11.46
C HIS A 294 21.30 4.94 -10.30
N TYR A 295 20.50 6.01 -10.33
CA TYR A 295 19.48 6.25 -9.31
C TYR A 295 18.47 5.09 -9.21
N TRP A 296 18.02 4.56 -10.35
CA TRP A 296 17.07 3.44 -10.36
C TRP A 296 17.72 2.12 -9.94
N GLN A 297 18.99 1.91 -10.25
CA GLN A 297 19.76 0.76 -9.75
C GLN A 297 19.87 0.80 -8.23
N ASP A 298 20.30 1.92 -7.65
CA ASP A 298 20.38 2.10 -6.19
C ASP A 298 19.01 1.86 -5.52
N ALA A 299 17.95 2.41 -6.12
CA ALA A 299 16.59 2.27 -5.60
C ALA A 299 16.07 0.83 -5.71
N ALA A 300 16.46 0.08 -6.74
CA ALA A 300 16.12 -1.33 -6.92
C ALA A 300 16.89 -2.20 -5.90
N GLU A 301 18.19 -1.97 -5.71
CA GLU A 301 19.00 -2.65 -4.71
C GLU A 301 18.46 -2.42 -3.29
N TYR A 302 18.12 -1.18 -2.96
CA TYR A 302 17.48 -0.84 -1.69
C TYR A 302 16.15 -1.60 -1.51
N THR A 303 15.33 -1.65 -2.56
CA THR A 303 14.03 -2.34 -2.55
C THR A 303 14.17 -3.85 -2.41
N HIS A 304 15.17 -4.44 -3.05
CA HIS A 304 15.50 -5.86 -2.91
C HIS A 304 15.96 -6.20 -1.49
N ALA A 305 16.81 -5.36 -0.89
CA ALA A 305 17.35 -5.59 0.45
C ALA A 305 16.31 -5.37 1.57
N TRP A 306 15.47 -4.34 1.45
CA TRP A 306 14.63 -3.86 2.57
C TRP A 306 13.12 -3.89 2.29
N GLY A 307 12.72 -4.21 1.06
CA GLY A 307 11.34 -4.20 0.59
C GLY A 307 10.89 -2.86 0.03
N ALA A 308 9.82 -2.90 -0.76
CA ALA A 308 9.22 -1.70 -1.36
C ALA A 308 8.60 -0.76 -0.33
N ASP A 309 8.50 0.51 -0.71
CA ASP A 309 7.88 1.58 0.09
C ASP A 309 6.35 1.48 0.07
N ALA A 310 5.83 0.43 0.71
CA ALA A 310 4.46 -0.02 0.57
C ALA A 310 3.43 0.88 1.28
N HIS A 311 3.83 1.55 2.36
CA HIS A 311 2.89 2.28 3.21
C HIS A 311 2.60 3.67 2.64
N PRO A 312 1.35 4.15 2.73
CA PRO A 312 1.02 5.53 2.42
C PRO A 312 1.80 6.51 3.29
N ILE A 313 2.07 7.71 2.75
CA ILE A 313 2.70 8.79 3.52
C ILE A 313 1.79 9.14 4.70
N ALA A 314 2.32 9.09 5.93
CA ALA A 314 1.54 9.40 7.12
C ALA A 314 1.08 10.87 7.15
N ASP A 315 -0.07 11.16 7.77
CA ASP A 315 -0.56 12.55 7.91
C ASP A 315 0.34 13.42 8.81
N SER A 316 1.04 12.79 9.75
CA SER A 316 1.90 13.43 10.74
C SER A 316 2.89 12.43 11.32
N ILE A 317 4.04 12.95 11.78
CA ILE A 317 5.09 12.16 12.40
C ILE A 317 4.62 11.54 13.73
N GLU A 318 3.80 12.24 14.51
CA GLU A 318 3.31 11.78 15.84
C GLU A 318 2.55 10.43 15.76
N ARG A 319 1.77 10.19 14.69
CA ARG A 319 1.05 8.91 14.51
C ARG A 319 1.98 7.74 14.22
N VAL A 320 3.11 7.97 13.55
CA VAL A 320 4.11 6.94 13.25
C VAL A 320 4.73 6.47 14.57
N HIS A 321 5.15 7.42 15.42
CA HIS A 321 5.77 7.12 16.71
C HIS A 321 4.88 6.30 17.65
N HIS A 322 3.57 6.58 17.70
CA HIS A 322 2.64 5.78 18.53
C HIS A 322 2.48 4.33 18.05
N LYS A 323 2.51 4.08 16.73
CA LYS A 323 2.50 2.71 16.20
C LYS A 323 3.81 1.97 16.53
N THR A 324 4.96 2.63 16.40
CA THR A 324 6.26 2.02 16.68
C THR A 324 6.46 1.74 18.18
N ARG A 325 5.99 2.62 19.07
CA ARG A 325 5.98 2.36 20.54
C ARG A 325 5.12 1.15 20.91
N ALA A 326 3.94 1.01 20.30
CA ALA A 326 3.08 -0.15 20.54
C ALA A 326 3.74 -1.48 20.07
N HIS A 327 4.67 -1.43 19.12
CA HIS A 327 5.34 -2.60 18.56
C HIS A 327 6.66 -2.94 19.30
N SER A 328 7.34 -1.95 19.89
CA SER A 328 8.62 -2.12 20.60
C SER A 328 8.45 -2.54 22.07
N ASP A 329 7.41 -2.06 22.76
CA ASP A 329 7.08 -2.49 24.14
C ASP A 329 6.78 -4.00 24.24
N THR A 330 6.48 -4.65 23.11
CA THR A 330 6.22 -6.10 23.03
C THR A 330 7.51 -6.93 23.00
N HIS A 331 8.62 -6.37 22.50
CA HIS A 331 9.92 -7.03 22.44
C HIS A 331 10.71 -6.97 23.76
N GLU A 332 10.44 -5.98 24.63
CA GLU A 332 11.10 -5.86 25.94
C GLU A 332 10.63 -6.90 26.98
N ARG A 333 9.57 -7.67 26.70
CA ARG A 333 9.14 -8.80 27.57
C ARG A 333 9.83 -10.13 27.28
N ILE A 334 10.67 -10.22 26.25
CA ILE A 334 11.33 -11.49 25.88
C ILE A 334 12.78 -11.58 26.41
N ILE A 335 13.36 -10.50 26.92
CA ILE A 335 14.76 -10.51 27.44
C ILE A 335 14.87 -10.99 28.90
N THR A 336 13.77 -11.27 29.60
CA THR A 336 13.81 -11.87 30.96
C THR A 336 13.69 -13.40 31.00
N ALA A 337 13.67 -14.09 29.86
CA ALA A 337 13.59 -15.56 29.80
C ALA A 337 14.92 -16.28 29.45
N ILE A 338 16.03 -15.54 29.23
CA ILE A 338 17.36 -16.11 28.88
C ILE A 338 18.27 -16.21 30.13
N LEU A 339 17.69 -16.44 31.31
CA LEU A 339 18.45 -16.61 32.56
C LEU A 339 18.29 -18.00 33.22
N TRP A 340 17.60 -18.95 32.58
CA TRP A 340 17.45 -20.33 33.10
C TRP A 340 17.58 -21.42 32.02
N GLY A 341 18.59 -21.31 31.16
CA GLY A 341 18.84 -22.29 30.09
C GLY A 341 20.31 -22.62 29.85
N ALA A 342 21.14 -22.64 30.90
CA ALA A 342 22.56 -22.98 30.80
C ALA A 342 22.95 -24.07 31.82
N VAL A 343 22.30 -25.24 31.74
CA VAL A 343 22.85 -26.52 32.24
C VAL A 343 22.40 -27.63 31.30
N GLY A 344 23.35 -28.27 30.61
CA GLY A 344 23.16 -29.35 29.64
C GLY A 344 23.09 -28.80 28.21
N VAL A 345 24.07 -28.96 27.34
CA VAL A 345 24.75 -30.22 26.98
C VAL A 345 26.17 -29.92 26.52
N VAL A 346 27.13 -30.60 27.13
CA VAL A 346 28.50 -30.81 26.63
C VAL A 346 28.53 -32.20 25.97
N VAL A 347 29.32 -32.32 24.90
CA VAL A 347 29.76 -33.54 24.19
C VAL A 347 28.86 -34.07 23.06
N LEU A 348 29.21 -33.70 21.82
CA LEU A 348 29.65 -34.58 20.71
C LEU A 348 30.02 -33.63 19.55
N GLY A 349 31.17 -33.66 18.90
CA GLY A 349 32.18 -34.70 18.71
C GLY A 349 32.59 -34.64 17.24
N ILE A 350 33.71 -33.97 16.97
CA ILE A 350 34.43 -33.81 15.70
C ILE A 350 34.44 -35.11 14.87
N LEU A 351 34.16 -35.02 13.55
CA LEU A 351 34.51 -35.93 12.44
C LEU A 351 33.75 -35.42 11.19
N PHE A 352 34.26 -34.54 10.33
CA PHE A 352 35.25 -34.82 9.29
C PHE A 352 35.68 -33.49 8.65
N GLY A 353 37.00 -33.29 8.50
CA GLY A 353 37.56 -32.21 7.70
C GLY A 353 38.24 -32.75 6.43
N GLY A 354 38.21 -31.93 5.38
CA GLY A 354 39.22 -31.87 4.31
C GLY A 354 38.93 -32.65 3.03
N ILE A 355 38.91 -31.94 1.89
CA ILE A 355 39.88 -32.05 0.76
C ILE A 355 39.39 -31.14 -0.40
N SER A 356 40.28 -30.27 -0.86
CA SER A 356 40.20 -29.50 -2.12
C SER A 356 40.87 -30.29 -3.26
N ILE A 357 40.55 -29.98 -4.53
CA ILE A 357 41.49 -29.80 -5.68
C ILE A 357 40.73 -29.74 -7.04
N PHE A 358 41.04 -28.67 -7.80
CA PHE A 358 41.18 -28.49 -9.26
C PHE A 358 40.14 -29.00 -10.26
N LEU A 359 39.72 -28.10 -11.16
CA LEU A 359 39.82 -28.26 -12.62
C LEU A 359 39.42 -26.96 -13.36
N SER A 360 40.38 -26.33 -14.04
CA SER A 360 40.15 -25.37 -15.13
C SER A 360 40.39 -26.07 -16.47
N PRO A 361 39.67 -25.69 -17.54
CA PRO A 361 40.33 -25.50 -18.84
C PRO A 361 39.69 -24.34 -19.67
N PRO A 362 40.11 -24.05 -20.92
CA PRO A 362 41.27 -23.22 -21.27
C PRO A 362 40.90 -22.02 -22.20
N ASP A 363 41.83 -21.08 -22.37
CA ASP A 363 41.77 -20.01 -23.39
C ASP A 363 42.02 -20.54 -24.81
N ALA A 364 41.24 -20.10 -25.81
CA ALA A 364 41.77 -19.57 -27.08
C ALA A 364 40.70 -19.06 -28.08
N ALA A 365 41.07 -17.95 -28.72
CA ALA A 365 40.72 -17.45 -30.06
C ALA A 365 39.56 -16.45 -30.23
N GLN A 366 39.94 -15.19 -30.46
CA GLN A 366 39.12 -14.16 -31.11
C GLN A 366 39.15 -14.32 -32.65
N PRO A 367 38.02 -14.11 -33.33
CA PRO A 367 38.01 -13.46 -34.62
C PRO A 367 37.23 -12.14 -34.56
N ILE A 368 37.86 -11.09 -35.07
CA ILE A 368 37.26 -9.79 -35.34
C ILE A 368 36.31 -9.94 -36.54
N VAL A 369 35.12 -9.30 -36.51
CA VAL A 369 34.57 -8.41 -37.57
C VAL A 369 33.02 -8.27 -37.49
N GLN A 370 32.60 -7.00 -37.39
CA GLN A 370 31.37 -6.31 -37.83
C GLN A 370 30.02 -6.41 -37.08
N ARG A 371 29.81 -5.33 -36.32
CA ARG A 371 28.55 -4.68 -35.89
C ARG A 371 27.38 -4.83 -36.87
N TYR A 372 26.28 -5.38 -36.35
CA TYR A 372 24.94 -4.79 -36.42
C TYR A 372 24.31 -4.96 -35.04
N ALA A 373 23.99 -3.85 -34.36
CA ALA A 373 23.36 -3.87 -33.04
C ALA A 373 21.86 -4.17 -33.22
N THR A 374 21.51 -5.46 -33.19
CA THR A 374 20.15 -5.90 -32.97
C THR A 374 20.00 -6.08 -31.46
N HIS A 375 19.23 -5.21 -30.80
CA HIS A 375 18.79 -5.44 -29.43
C HIS A 375 17.84 -6.65 -29.43
N VAL A 376 18.42 -7.85 -29.34
CA VAL A 376 17.71 -9.05 -28.93
C VAL A 376 17.65 -8.99 -27.42
N ILE A 377 16.44 -8.90 -26.89
CA ILE A 377 16.15 -9.10 -25.47
C ILE A 377 16.65 -10.50 -25.15
N ASP A 378 17.79 -10.59 -24.44
CA ASP A 378 18.14 -11.81 -23.74
C ASP A 378 17.02 -12.05 -22.73
N GLU A 379 16.22 -13.08 -22.99
CA GLU A 379 15.40 -13.73 -21.98
C GLU A 379 16.38 -14.28 -20.94
N ALA A 380 16.77 -13.41 -19.99
CA ALA A 380 17.37 -13.83 -18.74
C ALA A 380 16.46 -14.94 -18.18
N VAL A 381 17.06 -16.08 -17.84
CA VAL A 381 16.41 -17.16 -17.08
C VAL A 381 15.80 -16.49 -15.85
N GLY A 382 14.51 -16.18 -15.92
CA GLY A 382 13.90 -15.20 -15.03
C GLY A 382 13.92 -15.71 -13.61
N GLU A 383 14.47 -14.91 -12.69
CA GLU A 383 14.22 -15.10 -11.26
C GLU A 383 12.71 -15.24 -11.05
N ILE A 384 12.31 -16.24 -10.26
CA ILE A 384 10.91 -16.44 -9.91
C ILE A 384 10.45 -15.17 -9.18
N PRO A 385 9.46 -14.42 -9.70
CA PRO A 385 9.10 -13.13 -9.13
C PRO A 385 8.68 -13.29 -7.68
N SER A 386 9.13 -12.37 -6.82
CA SER A 386 8.80 -12.44 -5.39
C SER A 386 7.29 -12.35 -5.18
N PRO A 387 6.72 -12.88 -4.07
CA PRO A 387 5.28 -12.78 -3.84
C PRO A 387 4.77 -11.32 -3.82
N ARG A 388 5.62 -10.36 -3.43
CA ARG A 388 5.31 -8.93 -3.48
C ARG A 388 5.25 -8.40 -4.91
N GLU A 389 6.18 -8.81 -5.79
CA GLU A 389 6.11 -8.46 -7.22
C GLU A 389 4.87 -9.02 -7.89
N ILE A 390 4.46 -10.25 -7.55
CA ILE A 390 3.22 -10.84 -8.09
C ILE A 390 1.98 -10.05 -7.67
N LEU A 391 1.94 -9.54 -6.43
CA LEU A 391 0.85 -8.67 -5.96
C LEU A 391 0.86 -7.32 -6.71
N ALA A 392 2.04 -6.71 -6.85
CA ALA A 392 2.22 -5.46 -7.59
C ALA A 392 1.79 -5.61 -9.07
N ARG A 393 2.17 -6.71 -9.73
CA ARG A 393 1.74 -7.11 -11.08
C ARG A 393 0.21 -7.12 -11.24
N ARG A 394 -0.51 -7.45 -10.17
CA ARG A 394 -1.98 -7.50 -10.14
C ARG A 394 -2.63 -6.19 -9.72
N GLY A 395 -1.85 -5.12 -9.50
CA GLY A 395 -2.34 -3.84 -9.01
C GLY A 395 -2.82 -3.89 -7.55
N ILE A 396 -2.40 -4.92 -6.78
CA ILE A 396 -2.78 -5.11 -5.38
C ILE A 396 -1.72 -4.47 -4.48
N LEU A 397 -2.14 -3.50 -3.68
CA LEU A 397 -1.25 -2.80 -2.75
C LEU A 397 -0.84 -3.70 -1.58
N TRP A 398 0.41 -3.58 -1.14
CA TRP A 398 0.91 -4.30 0.02
C TRP A 398 0.44 -3.64 1.33
N ASP A 399 -0.82 -3.88 1.73
CA ASP A 399 -1.38 -3.31 2.96
C ASP A 399 -2.38 -4.25 3.69
N ASN A 400 -2.70 -3.92 4.95
CA ASN A 400 -3.58 -4.73 5.80
C ASN A 400 -5.00 -4.85 5.21
N SER A 401 -5.49 -3.80 4.54
CA SER A 401 -6.82 -3.80 3.91
C SER A 401 -6.89 -4.78 2.74
N ALA A 402 -5.83 -4.89 1.95
CA ALA A 402 -5.74 -5.80 0.81
C ALA A 402 -5.70 -7.25 1.27
N LEU A 403 -4.85 -7.61 2.24
CA LEU A 403 -4.84 -8.95 2.82
C LEU A 403 -6.19 -9.30 3.47
N ARG A 404 -6.74 -8.40 4.30
CA ARG A 404 -8.06 -8.62 4.90
C ARG A 404 -9.14 -8.84 3.86
N SER A 405 -9.17 -8.05 2.80
CA SER A 405 -10.16 -8.21 1.74
C SER A 405 -9.99 -9.53 0.98
N ALA A 406 -8.75 -9.97 0.73
CA ALA A 406 -8.49 -11.30 0.15
C ALA A 406 -9.05 -12.42 1.05
N ILE A 407 -8.88 -12.31 2.37
CA ILE A 407 -9.48 -13.24 3.34
C ILE A 407 -11.01 -13.21 3.24
N ASP A 408 -11.61 -12.03 3.30
CA ASP A 408 -13.06 -11.84 3.27
C ASP A 408 -13.69 -12.41 1.98
N ARG A 409 -12.99 -12.31 0.84
CA ARG A 409 -13.44 -12.83 -0.47
C ARG A 409 -13.09 -14.30 -0.74
N ASN A 410 -12.43 -15.00 0.19
CA ASN A 410 -11.89 -16.35 -0.02
C ASN A 410 -10.89 -16.44 -1.20
N ASP A 411 -10.14 -15.36 -1.45
CA ASP A 411 -9.13 -15.28 -2.50
C ASP A 411 -7.80 -15.88 -1.99
N ILE A 412 -7.72 -17.20 -2.07
CA ILE A 412 -6.62 -18.01 -1.49
C ILE A 412 -5.28 -17.63 -2.09
N GLU A 413 -5.25 -17.38 -3.40
CA GLU A 413 -4.03 -17.09 -4.11
C GLU A 413 -3.44 -15.76 -3.65
N VAL A 414 -4.26 -14.70 -3.59
CA VAL A 414 -3.81 -13.39 -3.10
C VAL A 414 -3.44 -13.47 -1.62
N ALA A 415 -4.27 -14.09 -0.78
CA ALA A 415 -3.99 -14.23 0.64
C ALA A 415 -2.68 -15.00 0.91
N GLU A 416 -2.40 -16.04 0.12
CA GLU A 416 -1.15 -16.80 0.23
C GLU A 416 0.07 -15.99 -0.19
N LEU A 417 -0.01 -15.17 -1.24
CA LEU A 417 1.08 -14.27 -1.63
C LEU A 417 1.46 -13.32 -0.48
N PHE A 418 0.47 -12.75 0.20
CA PHE A 418 0.68 -11.91 1.39
C PHE A 418 1.36 -12.65 2.54
N LEU A 419 0.87 -13.83 2.89
CA LEU A 419 1.43 -14.61 4.00
C LEU A 419 2.83 -15.13 3.69
N ARG A 420 3.10 -15.52 2.43
CA ARG A 420 4.43 -15.93 1.96
C ARG A 420 5.44 -14.79 1.98
N ALA A 421 5.02 -13.56 1.71
CA ALA A 421 5.86 -12.36 1.83
C ALA A 421 5.91 -11.79 3.28
N GLY A 422 5.45 -12.57 4.26
CA GLY A 422 5.67 -12.31 5.69
C GLY A 422 4.70 -11.31 6.31
N MET A 423 3.53 -11.10 5.72
CA MET A 423 2.54 -10.19 6.31
C MET A 423 1.84 -10.80 7.52
N ASN A 424 1.85 -10.07 8.64
CA ASN A 424 1.08 -10.47 9.82
C ASN A 424 -0.44 -10.30 9.57
N TRP A 425 -1.23 -11.12 10.25
CA TRP A 425 -2.69 -11.09 10.16
C TRP A 425 -3.35 -11.11 11.55
N GLN A 426 -4.63 -10.73 11.62
CA GLN A 426 -5.37 -10.64 12.89
C GLN A 426 -6.49 -11.67 12.94
N LEU A 427 -6.72 -12.30 14.10
CA LEU A 427 -7.82 -13.25 14.29
C LEU A 427 -9.17 -12.61 14.02
N ALA A 428 -9.33 -11.34 14.38
CA ALA A 428 -10.50 -10.52 14.09
C ALA A 428 -10.87 -10.44 12.59
N TRP A 429 -9.93 -10.67 11.66
CA TRP A 429 -10.21 -10.65 10.22
C TRP A 429 -10.92 -11.93 9.74
N THR A 430 -10.99 -12.96 10.58
CA THR A 430 -11.68 -14.21 10.23
C THR A 430 -13.18 -14.18 10.47
N ASP A 431 -13.72 -13.14 11.13
CA ASP A 431 -15.13 -13.05 11.51
C ASP A 431 -16.07 -13.24 10.29
N LEU A 432 -15.82 -12.54 9.18
CA LEU A 432 -16.65 -12.65 7.98
C LEU A 432 -16.44 -13.97 7.24
N ALA A 433 -15.18 -14.42 7.11
CA ALA A 433 -14.86 -15.72 6.51
C ALA A 433 -15.53 -16.89 7.26
N MET A 434 -15.61 -16.82 8.60
CA MET A 434 -16.30 -17.81 9.44
C MET A 434 -17.81 -17.77 9.27
N ALA A 435 -18.40 -16.58 9.13
CA ALA A 435 -19.83 -16.41 8.90
C ALA A 435 -20.24 -16.94 7.52
N SER A 436 -19.40 -16.71 6.51
CA SER A 436 -19.55 -17.12 5.11
C SER A 436 -19.06 -18.54 4.80
N GLN A 437 -18.53 -19.27 5.80
CA GLN A 437 -18.02 -20.65 5.65
C GLN A 437 -16.91 -20.78 4.59
N HIS A 438 -16.02 -19.80 4.53
CA HIS A 438 -14.84 -19.80 3.66
C HIS A 438 -13.74 -20.71 4.23
N GLU A 439 -14.02 -22.02 4.37
CA GLU A 439 -13.08 -22.98 4.95
C GLU A 439 -11.67 -22.98 4.32
N PRO A 440 -11.50 -22.84 2.99
CA PRO A 440 -10.17 -22.85 2.38
C PRO A 440 -9.24 -21.75 2.90
N VAL A 441 -9.73 -20.50 3.02
CA VAL A 441 -8.90 -19.39 3.50
C VAL A 441 -8.66 -19.49 5.00
N LEU A 442 -9.65 -19.99 5.75
CA LEU A 442 -9.49 -20.23 7.18
C LEU A 442 -8.43 -21.30 7.46
N ASN A 443 -8.35 -22.35 6.64
CA ASN A 443 -7.32 -23.37 6.71
C ASN A 443 -5.95 -22.84 6.26
N LEU A 444 -5.90 -21.94 5.28
CA LEU A 444 -4.67 -21.22 4.91
C LEU A 444 -4.12 -20.44 6.12
N LEU A 445 -4.96 -19.63 6.79
CA LEU A 445 -4.53 -18.83 7.93
C LEU A 445 -4.04 -19.70 9.11
N LEU A 446 -4.65 -20.87 9.35
CA LEU A 446 -4.16 -21.82 10.34
C LEU A 446 -2.75 -22.37 10.03
N ARG A 447 -2.40 -22.54 8.73
CA ARG A 447 -1.04 -22.90 8.32
C ARG A 447 -0.03 -21.80 8.66
N TYR A 448 -0.45 -20.54 8.56
CA TYR A 448 0.34 -19.37 8.91
C TYR A 448 0.05 -18.82 10.32
N ARG A 449 -0.33 -19.69 11.27
CA ARG A 449 -0.71 -19.28 12.65
C ARG A 449 0.36 -18.47 13.39
N ASN A 450 1.63 -18.66 13.07
CA ASN A 450 2.74 -17.94 13.71
C ASN A 450 2.80 -16.46 13.29
N GLN A 451 2.16 -16.09 12.19
CA GLN A 451 2.04 -14.72 11.70
C GLN A 451 0.78 -14.02 12.25
N MET A 452 0.01 -14.66 13.13
CA MET A 452 -1.14 -14.03 13.79
C MET A 452 -0.62 -13.07 14.86
N ASP A 453 -0.86 -11.78 14.65
CA ASP A 453 -0.42 -10.69 15.53
C ASP A 453 -1.62 -9.81 15.93
N GLU A 454 -2.29 -10.22 16.99
CA GLU A 454 -3.36 -9.45 17.61
C GLU A 454 -3.25 -9.52 19.13
N SER A 455 -3.35 -8.36 19.79
CA SER A 455 -3.35 -8.31 21.25
C SER A 455 -4.68 -8.86 21.80
N LYS A 456 -4.61 -9.92 22.62
CA LYS A 456 -5.76 -10.55 23.31
C LYS A 456 -6.91 -10.99 22.35
N PRO A 457 -6.61 -11.81 21.33
CA PRO A 457 -7.54 -12.07 20.22
C PRO A 457 -8.79 -12.86 20.65
N CYS A 458 -8.65 -13.70 21.66
CA CYS A 458 -9.70 -14.64 22.07
C CYS A 458 -10.92 -14.02 22.71
N ARG A 459 -10.80 -12.85 23.33
CA ARG A 459 -11.96 -12.21 23.99
C ARG A 459 -13.03 -11.89 22.96
N ARG A 460 -12.64 -11.24 21.86
CA ARG A 460 -13.55 -10.88 20.77
C ARG A 460 -14.04 -12.15 20.08
N PHE A 461 -13.12 -13.04 19.71
CA PHE A 461 -13.45 -14.26 18.98
C PHE A 461 -14.46 -15.14 19.72
N ILE A 462 -14.22 -15.45 21.01
CA ILE A 462 -15.15 -16.26 21.82
C ILE A 462 -16.50 -15.57 21.95
N ASN A 463 -16.54 -14.24 22.15
CA ASN A 463 -17.80 -13.51 22.24
C ASN A 463 -18.60 -13.60 20.94
N THR A 464 -17.97 -13.33 19.79
CA THR A 464 -18.60 -13.43 18.47
C THR A 464 -19.13 -14.85 18.24
N LEU A 465 -18.28 -15.86 18.41
CA LEU A 465 -18.64 -17.27 18.25
C LEU A 465 -19.81 -17.66 19.15
N THR A 466 -19.81 -17.26 20.41
CA THR A 466 -20.88 -17.56 21.36
C THR A 466 -22.22 -16.95 20.91
N HIS A 467 -22.22 -15.73 20.38
CA HIS A 467 -23.41 -15.10 19.80
C HIS A 467 -23.89 -15.84 18.54
N GLU A 468 -22.98 -16.32 17.69
CA GLU A 468 -23.34 -17.13 16.52
C GLU A 468 -23.97 -18.48 16.90
N LEU A 469 -23.39 -19.17 17.89
CA LEU A 469 -23.93 -20.42 18.44
C LEU A 469 -25.32 -20.19 19.05
N ALA A 470 -25.53 -19.05 19.71
CA ALA A 470 -26.85 -18.65 20.23
C ALA A 470 -27.88 -18.41 19.12
N ARG A 471 -27.43 -18.02 17.91
CA ARG A 471 -28.27 -17.89 16.70
C ARG A 471 -28.45 -19.19 15.92
N GLY A 472 -27.90 -20.31 16.41
CA GLY A 472 -28.08 -21.64 15.82
C GLY A 472 -26.96 -22.09 14.87
N LYS A 473 -25.87 -21.34 14.75
CA LYS A 473 -24.65 -21.84 14.09
C LYS A 473 -24.06 -23.00 14.89
N ARG A 474 -23.31 -23.88 14.22
CA ARG A 474 -22.66 -25.04 14.84
C ARG A 474 -21.21 -24.73 15.18
N LEU A 475 -20.71 -25.38 16.23
CA LEU A 475 -19.29 -25.41 16.57
C LEU A 475 -18.61 -26.50 15.71
N ASP A 476 -18.32 -26.15 14.46
CA ASP A 476 -17.70 -27.05 13.47
C ASP A 476 -16.20 -27.29 13.73
N ALA A 477 -15.57 -28.11 12.88
CA ALA A 477 -14.17 -28.47 13.01
C ALA A 477 -13.25 -27.25 12.89
N VAL A 478 -13.52 -26.33 11.97
CA VAL A 478 -12.70 -25.12 11.76
C VAL A 478 -12.76 -24.22 12.99
N ARG A 479 -13.96 -23.90 13.51
CA ARG A 479 -14.13 -23.10 14.73
C ARG A 479 -13.42 -23.73 15.93
N LYS A 480 -13.46 -25.07 16.07
CA LYS A 480 -12.72 -25.79 17.12
C LYS A 480 -11.20 -25.65 16.96
N SER A 481 -10.67 -25.84 15.76
CA SER A 481 -9.24 -25.70 15.48
C SER A 481 -8.74 -24.29 15.83
N TYR A 482 -9.52 -23.25 15.52
CA TYR A 482 -9.19 -21.87 15.88
C TYR A 482 -9.18 -21.63 17.40
N LEU A 483 -10.18 -22.13 18.12
CA LEU A 483 -10.21 -22.08 19.59
C LEU A 483 -8.99 -22.78 20.20
N GLN A 484 -8.65 -23.97 19.72
CA GLN A 484 -7.51 -24.75 20.22
C GLN A 484 -6.17 -24.09 19.91
N THR A 485 -6.05 -23.49 18.72
CA THR A 485 -4.80 -22.87 18.27
C THR A 485 -4.52 -21.56 19.02
N PHE A 486 -5.54 -20.72 19.24
CA PHE A 486 -5.31 -19.35 19.71
C PHE A 486 -5.79 -19.09 21.16
N CYS A 487 -6.69 -19.92 21.70
CA CYS A 487 -7.44 -19.60 22.93
C CYS A 487 -7.20 -20.52 24.12
N THR A 488 -6.10 -21.27 24.10
CA THR A 488 -5.69 -22.22 25.16
C THR A 488 -4.76 -21.61 26.22
N THR A 489 -4.51 -20.29 26.19
CA THR A 489 -3.68 -19.66 27.21
C THR A 489 -4.34 -19.69 28.60
N PRO A 490 -3.58 -19.86 29.70
CA PRO A 490 -4.15 -20.03 31.04
C PRO A 490 -5.12 -18.92 31.47
N ALA A 491 -4.83 -17.67 31.09
CA ALA A 491 -5.68 -16.53 31.38
C ALA A 491 -7.05 -16.61 30.67
N VAL A 492 -7.07 -17.08 29.42
CA VAL A 492 -8.31 -17.26 28.64
C VAL A 492 -9.12 -18.43 29.19
N VAL A 493 -8.48 -19.57 29.48
CA VAL A 493 -9.13 -20.76 30.05
C VAL A 493 -9.77 -20.43 31.40
N THR A 494 -9.05 -19.72 32.28
CA THR A 494 -9.57 -19.30 33.59
C THR A 494 -10.80 -18.39 33.45
N ARG A 495 -10.73 -17.42 32.53
CA ARG A 495 -11.86 -16.53 32.24
C ARG A 495 -13.08 -17.31 31.74
N GLN A 496 -12.87 -18.25 30.84
CA GLN A 496 -13.96 -19.05 30.28
C GLN A 496 -14.59 -19.97 31.34
N ARG A 497 -13.80 -20.52 32.26
CA ARG A 497 -14.29 -21.26 33.43
C ARG A 497 -15.23 -20.40 34.29
N LEU A 498 -14.82 -19.17 34.61
CA LEU A 498 -15.66 -18.22 35.35
C LEU A 498 -16.97 -17.86 34.61
N ALA A 499 -16.92 -17.80 33.27
CA ALA A 499 -18.10 -17.57 32.45
C ALA A 499 -19.08 -18.76 32.52
N VAL A 500 -18.57 -20.00 32.50
CA VAL A 500 -19.37 -21.23 32.70
C VAL A 500 -20.01 -21.25 34.09
N GLU A 501 -19.25 -20.97 35.15
CA GLU A 501 -19.77 -20.90 36.53
C GLU A 501 -20.88 -19.86 36.66
N SER A 502 -20.70 -18.69 36.07
CA SER A 502 -21.68 -17.61 36.07
C SER A 502 -22.94 -17.97 35.26
N ALA A 503 -22.79 -18.67 34.14
CA ALA A 503 -23.92 -19.20 33.37
C ALA A 503 -24.67 -20.30 34.13
N GLN A 504 -23.96 -21.12 34.90
CA GLN A 504 -24.54 -22.20 35.70
C GLN A 504 -25.35 -21.66 36.87
N LYS A 505 -24.87 -20.61 37.55
CA LYS A 505 -25.64 -19.88 38.58
C LYS A 505 -26.93 -19.28 38.01
N ARG A 506 -26.85 -18.62 36.84
CA ARG A 506 -28.02 -18.06 36.15
C ARG A 506 -29.04 -19.13 35.77
N SER A 507 -28.59 -20.23 35.19
CA SER A 507 -29.48 -21.33 34.81
C SER A 507 -30.14 -22.00 36.01
N LYS A 508 -29.46 -22.12 37.15
CA LYS A 508 -30.06 -22.58 38.42
C LYS A 508 -31.10 -21.61 38.98
N ALA A 509 -30.89 -20.29 38.79
CA ALA A 509 -31.78 -19.26 39.31
C ALA A 509 -33.07 -19.09 38.48
N THR A 510 -32.98 -19.03 37.14
CA THR A 510 -34.15 -18.81 36.26
C THR A 510 -34.74 -20.09 35.67
N GLY A 511 -33.92 -21.10 35.35
CA GLY A 511 -34.36 -22.40 34.83
C GLY A 511 -34.98 -22.41 33.42
N ASP A 512 -35.07 -21.25 32.77
CA ASP A 512 -35.69 -21.04 31.47
C ASP A 512 -34.85 -21.61 30.30
N ALA A 513 -35.50 -21.80 29.15
CA ALA A 513 -34.86 -22.40 27.96
C ALA A 513 -33.64 -21.58 27.48
N GLN A 514 -33.69 -20.26 27.62
CA GLN A 514 -32.61 -19.37 27.19
C GLN A 514 -31.39 -19.47 28.10
N SER A 515 -31.54 -19.52 29.44
CA SER A 515 -30.40 -19.71 30.35
C SER A 515 -29.74 -21.08 30.19
N LYS A 516 -30.54 -22.14 29.96
CA LYS A 516 -30.03 -23.50 29.66
C LYS A 516 -29.23 -23.53 28.36
N LYS A 517 -29.73 -22.88 27.30
CA LYS A 517 -29.03 -22.74 26.01
C LYS A 517 -27.69 -22.03 26.18
N TRP A 518 -27.67 -20.90 26.90
CA TRP A 518 -26.44 -20.15 27.17
C TRP A 518 -25.41 -20.97 27.95
N LEU A 519 -25.83 -21.74 28.95
CA LEU A 519 -24.93 -22.62 29.70
C LEU A 519 -24.30 -23.69 28.80
N LEU A 520 -25.09 -24.32 27.91
CA LEU A 520 -24.57 -25.32 26.96
C LEU A 520 -23.51 -24.73 26.03
N ILE A 521 -23.73 -23.50 25.51
CA ILE A 521 -22.78 -22.82 24.65
C ILE A 521 -21.48 -22.50 25.39
N GLN A 522 -21.57 -21.96 26.61
CA GLN A 522 -20.37 -21.64 27.40
C GLN A 522 -19.55 -22.90 27.73
N LYS A 523 -20.23 -24.02 28.04
CA LYS A 523 -19.60 -25.32 28.26
C LYS A 523 -18.93 -25.85 27.00
N SER A 524 -19.61 -25.81 25.85
CA SER A 524 -19.04 -26.35 24.61
C SER A 524 -17.79 -25.60 24.17
N VAL A 525 -17.73 -24.27 24.36
CA VAL A 525 -16.51 -23.49 24.11
C VAL A 525 -15.42 -23.82 25.13
N TYR A 526 -15.75 -23.92 26.42
CA TYR A 526 -14.80 -24.28 27.47
C TYR A 526 -14.17 -25.66 27.24
N ASP A 527 -14.98 -26.64 26.86
CA ASP A 527 -14.53 -28.01 26.62
C ASP A 527 -13.52 -28.14 25.49
N VAL A 528 -13.49 -27.18 24.56
CA VAL A 528 -12.55 -27.16 23.43
C VAL A 528 -11.20 -26.54 23.81
N ILE A 529 -11.17 -25.60 24.76
CA ILE A 529 -9.96 -24.84 25.11
C ILE A 529 -9.30 -25.28 26.43
N LYS A 530 -9.94 -26.16 27.21
CA LYS A 530 -9.48 -26.60 28.53
C LYS A 530 -8.28 -27.53 28.48
#